data_AF-A0A914D105-F1
#
_entry.id   AF-A0A914D105-F1
#
_cell.length_a   1.000
_cell.length_b   1.000
_cell.length_c   1.000
_cell.angle_alpha   90.00
_cell.angle_beta   90.00
_cell.angle_gamma   90.00
#
_symmetry.space_group_name_H-M   'P 1'
#
loop_
_entity.id
_entity.type
_entity.pdbx_description
1 polymer ?
#
loop_
_entity_poly.entity_id
_entity_poly.type
_entity_poly.pdbx_seq_one_letter_code
_entity_poly.pdbx_strand_id
1 'polypeptide(L)'
;MGISFDVIFMQIFFRWGLIAHKLRHCLFVGTFLLTGFLSFGFLWIQEQTTKDPQFVFSPEDARWRYERAVLSEHWPLDEQHFWPGKSYDYYGYIDVIAAGKPDPEFGRPNLLLSQYINEVERINQYIIHNLTVPIDHNGKEYEIGFLDLCMSYDWKCYLNDHVIMLMPKTKWHNLQGQLADFAKDIIEQEVSHMR
;
A
#
# COMPACT_ATOMS: atom_id res chain seq x y z
N MET A 1 -61.93 21.72 -14.60
CA MET A 1 -61.49 22.70 -13.59
C MET A 1 -60.62 21.94 -12.59
N GLY A 2 -59.31 21.97 -12.78
CA GLY A 2 -58.37 21.20 -11.97
C GLY A 2 -58.27 21.82 -10.58
N ILE A 3 -58.36 21.00 -9.54
CA ILE A 3 -58.13 21.45 -8.16
C ILE A 3 -56.67 21.91 -8.08
N SER A 4 -56.45 23.14 -7.62
CA SER A 4 -55.09 23.69 -7.46
C SER A 4 -54.28 22.82 -6.49
N PHE A 5 -53.02 22.56 -6.83
CA PHE A 5 -52.08 21.77 -6.04
C PHE A 5 -52.00 22.24 -4.58
N ASP A 6 -52.06 23.55 -4.35
CA ASP A 6 -51.99 24.15 -3.01
C ASP A 6 -53.15 23.71 -2.12
N VAL A 7 -54.35 23.60 -2.69
CA VAL A 7 -55.54 23.21 -1.94
C VAL A 7 -55.44 21.74 -1.52
N ILE A 8 -54.90 20.89 -2.39
CA ILE A 8 -54.67 19.47 -2.10
C ILE A 8 -53.59 19.32 -1.01
N PHE A 9 -52.48 20.05 -1.15
CA PHE A 9 -51.38 20.05 -0.19
C PHE A 9 -51.88 20.47 1.21
N MET A 10 -52.60 21.58 1.31
CA MET A 10 -53.14 22.07 2.58
C MET A 10 -54.13 21.08 3.20
N GLN A 11 -54.98 20.44 2.40
CA GLN A 11 -55.91 19.42 2.89
C GLN A 11 -55.20 18.17 3.43
N ILE A 12 -54.14 17.71 2.75
CA ILE A 12 -53.35 16.56 3.17
C ILE A 12 -52.63 16.87 4.49
N PHE A 13 -51.97 18.02 4.59
CA PHE A 13 -51.29 18.43 5.81
C PHE A 13 -52.25 18.65 6.97
N PHE A 14 -53.42 19.23 6.72
CA PHE A 14 -54.46 19.40 7.74
C PHE A 14 -54.99 18.05 8.24
N ARG A 15 -55.27 17.10 7.33
CA ARG A 15 -55.67 15.73 7.69
C ARG A 15 -54.57 14.99 8.46
N TRP A 16 -53.31 15.11 8.02
CA TRP A 16 -52.17 14.53 8.70
C TRP A 16 -51.97 15.13 10.10
N GLY A 17 -52.13 16.45 10.25
CA GLY A 17 -52.06 17.15 11.52
C GLY A 17 -53.13 16.67 12.52
N LEU A 18 -54.36 16.44 12.06
CA LEU A 18 -55.43 15.87 12.90
C LEU A 18 -55.10 14.44 13.37
N ILE A 19 -54.55 13.61 12.47
CA ILE A 19 -54.10 12.25 12.80
C ILE A 19 -52.94 12.29 13.80
N ALA A 20 -51.97 13.17 13.57
CA ALA A 20 -50.80 13.34 14.44
C ALA A 20 -51.17 13.85 15.83
N HIS A 21 -52.15 14.75 15.93
CA HIS A 21 -52.68 15.21 17.20
C HIS A 21 -53.36 14.07 17.98
N LYS A 22 -54.16 13.23 17.29
CA LYS A 22 -54.85 12.09 17.92
C LYS A 22 -53.88 10.98 18.37
N LEU A 23 -52.80 10.76 17.62
CA LEU A 23 -51.78 9.73 17.88
C LEU A 23 -50.47 10.29 18.45
N ARG A 24 -50.52 11.45 19.13
CA ARG A 24 -49.34 12.23 19.57
C ARG A 24 -48.29 11.38 20.29
N HIS A 25 -48.71 10.57 21.25
CA HIS A 25 -47.78 9.75 22.05
C HIS A 25 -47.16 8.61 21.23
N CYS A 26 -47.94 7.96 20.35
CA CYS A 26 -47.44 6.88 19.50
C CYS A 26 -46.43 7.40 18.48
N LEU A 27 -46.66 8.56 17.88
CA LEU A 27 -45.70 9.17 16.94
C LEU A 27 -44.43 9.62 17.65
N PHE A 28 -44.54 10.19 18.85
CA PHE A 28 -43.38 10.60 19.63
C PHE A 28 -42.50 9.41 20.04
N VAL A 29 -43.10 8.35 20.60
CA VAL A 29 -42.35 7.14 20.98
C VAL A 29 -41.82 6.43 19.73
N GLY A 30 -42.61 6.39 18.65
CA GLY A 30 -42.22 5.78 17.38
C GLY A 30 -40.97 6.41 16.78
N THR A 31 -40.81 7.74 16.83
CA THR A 31 -39.59 8.38 16.33
C THR A 31 -38.36 8.00 17.14
N PHE A 32 -38.45 7.92 18.48
CA PHE A 32 -37.31 7.49 19.30
C PHE A 32 -36.91 6.04 19.05
N LEU A 33 -37.89 5.14 18.94
CA LEU A 33 -37.64 3.73 18.61
C LEU A 33 -37.03 3.59 17.22
N LEU A 34 -37.54 4.34 16.23
CA LEU A 34 -37.00 4.35 14.88
C LEU A 34 -35.56 4.89 14.85
N THR A 35 -35.27 5.97 15.57
CA THR A 35 -33.91 6.50 15.68
C THR A 35 -32.97 5.53 16.38
N GLY A 36 -33.41 4.83 17.43
CA GLY A 36 -32.61 3.81 18.11
C GLY A 36 -32.32 2.62 17.19
N PHE A 37 -33.32 2.18 16.43
CA PHE A 37 -33.17 1.11 15.45
C PHE A 37 -32.19 1.49 14.32
N LEU A 38 -32.34 2.69 13.73
CA LEU A 38 -31.41 3.19 12.71
C LEU A 38 -30.00 3.40 13.27
N SER A 39 -29.88 3.82 14.53
CA SER A 39 -28.58 4.00 15.19
C SER A 39 -27.81 2.69 15.37
N PHE A 40 -28.49 1.55 15.39
CA PHE A 40 -27.84 0.24 15.47
C PHE A 40 -26.95 -0.04 14.24
N GLY A 41 -27.28 0.55 13.08
CA GLY A 41 -26.48 0.44 11.86
C GLY A 41 -25.06 1.01 12.00
N PHE A 42 -24.82 1.94 12.93
CA PHE A 42 -23.48 2.49 13.17
C PHE A 42 -22.48 1.47 13.71
N LEU A 43 -22.94 0.34 14.27
CA LEU A 43 -22.03 -0.72 14.71
C LEU A 43 -21.22 -1.32 13.56
N TRP A 44 -21.80 -1.35 12.35
CA TRP A 44 -21.14 -1.91 11.15
C TRP A 44 -20.44 -0.88 10.28
N ILE A 45 -20.36 0.39 10.71
CA ILE A 45 -19.80 1.44 9.87
C ILE A 45 -18.32 1.18 9.53
N GLN A 46 -17.56 0.56 10.45
CA GLN A 46 -16.15 0.27 10.22
C GLN A 46 -15.95 -0.81 9.14
N GLU A 47 -16.83 -1.80 9.08
CA GLU A 47 -16.77 -2.87 8.07
C GLU A 47 -17.23 -2.37 6.70
N GLN A 48 -18.19 -1.44 6.67
CA GLN A 48 -18.70 -0.85 5.42
C GLN A 48 -17.84 0.29 4.87
N THR A 49 -16.94 0.86 5.67
CA THR A 49 -16.08 1.96 5.22
C THR A 49 -14.80 1.40 4.60
N THR A 50 -14.63 1.62 3.30
CA THR A 50 -13.33 1.41 2.63
C THR A 50 -12.34 2.47 3.13
N LYS A 51 -11.42 2.05 4.02
CA LYS A 51 -10.38 2.94 4.58
C LYS A 51 -9.12 3.01 3.72
N ASP A 52 -8.94 2.03 2.85
CA ASP A 52 -7.75 1.94 2.02
C ASP A 52 -7.73 3.09 0.99
N PRO A 53 -6.76 4.01 1.07
CA PRO A 53 -6.69 5.16 0.17
C PRO A 53 -6.63 4.73 -1.31
N GLN A 54 -6.13 3.54 -1.62
CA GLN A 54 -6.06 3.04 -3.00
C GLN A 54 -7.45 2.85 -3.61
N PHE A 55 -8.45 2.46 -2.80
CA PHE A 55 -9.81 2.20 -3.25
C PHE A 55 -10.77 3.38 -3.02
N VAL A 56 -10.43 4.34 -2.15
CA VAL A 56 -11.26 5.51 -1.86
C VAL A 56 -11.39 6.45 -3.07
N PHE A 57 -10.33 6.60 -3.87
CA PHE A 57 -10.28 7.57 -4.97
C PHE A 57 -10.74 7.03 -6.32
N SER A 58 -11.25 5.80 -6.38
CA SER A 58 -11.76 5.23 -7.62
C SER A 58 -13.14 4.62 -7.44
N PRO A 59 -13.96 4.58 -8.51
CA PRO A 59 -15.18 3.79 -8.49
C PRO A 59 -14.86 2.29 -8.51
N GLU A 60 -15.86 1.46 -8.17
CA GLU A 60 -15.72 0.01 -8.10
C GLU A 60 -15.51 -0.67 -9.46
N ASP A 61 -16.03 -0.08 -10.51
CA ASP A 61 -15.96 -0.55 -11.91
C ASP A 61 -14.76 0.01 -12.69
N ALA A 62 -13.79 0.61 -11.98
CA ALA A 62 -12.62 1.20 -12.63
C ALA A 62 -11.76 0.13 -13.33
N ARG A 63 -11.34 0.39 -14.58
CA ARG A 63 -10.50 -0.53 -15.37
C ARG A 63 -9.22 -0.97 -14.66
N TRP A 64 -8.58 -0.07 -13.92
CA TRP A 64 -7.37 -0.39 -13.18
C TRP A 64 -7.61 -1.45 -12.09
N ARG A 65 -8.81 -1.53 -11.51
CA ARG A 65 -9.14 -2.57 -10.51
C ARG A 65 -9.18 -3.96 -11.15
N TYR A 66 -9.72 -4.05 -12.37
CA TYR A 66 -9.67 -5.29 -13.15
C TYR A 66 -8.23 -5.66 -13.51
N GLU A 67 -7.45 -4.72 -14.05
CA GLU A 67 -6.04 -4.96 -14.38
C GLU A 67 -5.25 -5.39 -13.15
N ARG A 68 -5.47 -4.73 -12.01
CA ARG A 68 -4.86 -5.11 -10.74
C ARG A 68 -5.25 -6.50 -10.30
N ALA A 69 -6.53 -6.87 -10.37
CA ALA A 69 -6.99 -8.20 -9.99
C ALA A 69 -6.31 -9.30 -10.83
N VAL A 70 -6.16 -9.07 -12.14
CA VAL A 70 -5.41 -9.95 -13.04
C VAL A 70 -3.92 -9.99 -12.65
N LEU A 71 -3.31 -8.84 -12.37
CA LEU A 71 -1.90 -8.75 -11.97
C LEU A 71 -1.65 -9.48 -10.64
N SER A 72 -2.53 -9.30 -9.65
CA SER A 72 -2.40 -9.96 -8.34
C SER A 72 -2.63 -11.47 -8.41
N GLU A 73 -3.42 -11.95 -9.37
CA GLU A 73 -3.62 -13.38 -9.61
C GLU A 73 -2.40 -14.04 -10.26
N HIS A 74 -1.73 -13.35 -11.18
CA HIS A 74 -0.58 -13.89 -11.92
C HIS A 74 0.77 -13.66 -11.23
N TRP A 75 0.91 -12.55 -10.49
CA TRP A 75 2.12 -12.16 -9.76
C TRP A 75 1.78 -11.82 -8.31
N PRO A 76 1.37 -12.80 -7.49
CA PRO A 76 1.10 -12.57 -6.09
C PRO A 76 2.38 -12.22 -5.30
N LEU A 77 2.22 -11.46 -4.21
CA LEU A 77 3.29 -11.11 -3.27
C LEU A 77 3.57 -12.26 -2.28
N ASP A 78 3.76 -13.46 -2.81
CA ASP A 78 4.09 -14.66 -2.04
C ASP A 78 5.57 -14.99 -2.21
N GLU A 79 6.23 -15.50 -1.17
CA GLU A 79 7.66 -15.86 -1.20
C GLU A 79 8.05 -16.81 -2.35
N GLN A 80 7.11 -17.65 -2.82
CA GLN A 80 7.36 -18.64 -3.86
C GLN A 80 7.09 -18.14 -5.29
N HIS A 81 6.25 -17.11 -5.42
CA HIS A 81 5.71 -16.65 -6.71
C HIS A 81 6.05 -15.19 -7.01
N PHE A 82 6.73 -14.52 -6.06
CA PHE A 82 7.19 -13.16 -6.23
C PHE A 82 8.12 -13.05 -7.43
N TRP A 83 7.86 -12.07 -8.31
CA TRP A 83 8.72 -11.77 -9.45
C TRP A 83 9.21 -10.31 -9.39
N PRO A 84 10.53 -10.07 -9.33
CA PRO A 84 11.06 -8.71 -9.18
C PRO A 84 10.72 -7.84 -10.41
N GLY A 85 10.20 -6.64 -10.16
CA GLY A 85 9.85 -5.67 -11.21
C GLY A 85 8.53 -5.96 -11.95
N LYS A 86 7.76 -6.98 -11.54
CA LYS A 86 6.41 -7.26 -12.06
C LYS A 86 5.31 -7.08 -11.02
N SER A 87 5.66 -6.89 -9.75
CA SER A 87 4.74 -6.56 -8.68
C SER A 87 4.30 -5.10 -8.75
N TYR A 88 3.00 -4.86 -8.86
CA TYR A 88 2.39 -3.52 -8.82
C TYR A 88 1.79 -3.17 -7.47
N ASP A 89 1.69 -4.16 -6.59
CA ASP A 89 1.24 -3.96 -5.23
C ASP A 89 2.42 -3.52 -4.37
N TYR A 90 2.39 -2.25 -4.00
CA TYR A 90 3.34 -1.60 -3.11
C TYR A 90 3.08 -1.93 -1.64
N TYR A 91 2.63 -3.14 -1.33
CA TYR A 91 2.50 -3.57 0.07
C TYR A 91 3.85 -4.08 0.56
N GLY A 92 4.41 -3.44 1.58
CA GLY A 92 5.62 -3.93 2.26
C GLY A 92 6.95 -3.49 1.67
N TYR A 93 6.98 -2.48 0.79
CA TYR A 93 8.24 -1.83 0.40
C TYR A 93 8.67 -0.80 1.46
N ILE A 94 9.98 -0.69 1.68
CA ILE A 94 10.58 0.26 2.61
C ILE A 94 11.51 1.16 1.81
N ASP A 95 11.12 2.43 1.67
CA ASP A 95 11.94 3.44 1.03
C ASP A 95 12.74 4.23 2.08
N VAL A 96 14.06 4.19 1.94
CA VAL A 96 14.97 4.95 2.80
C VAL A 96 15.55 6.12 2.02
N ILE A 97 15.17 7.34 2.41
CA ILE A 97 15.67 8.57 1.79
C ILE A 97 16.90 9.05 2.57
N ALA A 98 18.07 8.90 1.98
CA ALA A 98 19.31 9.46 2.50
C ALA A 98 19.57 10.85 1.91
N ALA A 99 19.72 11.86 2.76
CA ALA A 99 20.06 13.22 2.35
C ALA A 99 21.27 13.76 3.13
N GLY A 100 22.19 14.43 2.44
CA GLY A 100 23.31 15.10 3.06
C GLY A 100 22.84 16.25 3.95
N LYS A 101 23.51 16.43 5.10
CA LYS A 101 23.23 17.57 6.00
C LYS A 101 23.53 18.87 5.26
N PRO A 102 22.62 19.86 5.29
CA PRO A 102 22.85 21.13 4.62
C PRO A 102 23.98 21.90 5.32
N ASP A 103 24.94 22.36 4.54
CA ASP A 103 25.94 23.33 4.97
C ASP A 103 25.39 24.76 4.81
N PRO A 104 25.63 25.68 5.77
CA PRO A 104 25.13 27.05 5.70
C PRO A 104 25.62 27.85 4.49
N GLU A 105 26.80 27.54 3.97
CA GLU A 105 27.47 28.31 2.91
C GLU A 105 27.34 27.63 1.55
N PHE A 106 27.42 26.29 1.52
CA PHE A 106 27.45 25.51 0.27
C PHE A 106 26.17 24.71 -0.01
N GLY A 107 25.20 24.70 0.90
CA GLY A 107 23.95 23.96 0.75
C GLY A 107 24.11 22.45 0.94
N ARG A 108 23.30 21.64 0.25
CA ARG A 108 23.37 20.17 0.38
C ARG A 108 24.55 19.60 -0.40
N PRO A 109 25.35 18.70 0.18
CA PRO A 109 26.47 18.09 -0.52
C PRO A 109 25.98 17.13 -1.60
N ASN A 110 26.79 16.95 -2.65
CA ASN A 110 26.52 16.00 -3.71
C ASN A 110 26.74 14.55 -3.22
N LEU A 111 25.66 13.78 -3.11
CA LEU A 111 25.71 12.38 -2.68
C LEU A 111 26.47 11.45 -3.64
N LEU A 112 26.71 11.86 -4.88
CA LEU A 112 27.45 11.06 -5.87
C LEU A 112 28.98 11.03 -5.64
N LEU A 113 29.49 11.81 -4.69
CA LEU A 113 30.89 11.74 -4.32
C LEU A 113 31.18 10.41 -3.60
N SER A 114 32.32 9.80 -3.89
CA SER A 114 32.70 8.48 -3.37
C SER A 114 32.62 8.38 -1.85
N GLN A 115 32.99 9.45 -1.13
CA GLN A 115 32.86 9.51 0.33
C GLN A 115 31.41 9.29 0.78
N TYR A 116 30.45 10.00 0.19
CA TYR A 116 29.05 9.91 0.58
C TYR A 116 28.38 8.62 0.08
N ILE A 117 28.74 8.14 -1.11
CA ILE A 117 28.23 6.83 -1.60
C ILE A 117 28.67 5.70 -0.66
N ASN A 118 29.92 5.69 -0.20
CA ASN A 118 30.39 4.65 0.74
C ASN A 118 29.64 4.71 2.08
N GLU A 119 29.26 5.91 2.53
CA GLU A 119 28.44 6.08 3.74
C GLU A 119 27.00 5.57 3.53
N VAL A 120 26.42 5.82 2.36
CA VAL A 120 25.10 5.27 1.97
C VAL A 120 25.16 3.75 1.89
N GLU A 121 26.21 3.18 1.29
CA GLU A 121 26.47 1.74 1.27
C GLU A 121 26.57 1.16 2.68
N ARG A 122 27.32 1.82 3.57
CA ARG A 122 27.45 1.39 4.98
C ARG A 122 26.09 1.37 5.70
N ILE A 123 25.27 2.39 5.48
CA ILE A 123 23.91 2.46 6.05
C ILE A 123 23.04 1.33 5.47
N ASN A 124 23.08 1.10 4.16
CA ASN A 124 22.33 0.04 3.50
C ASN A 124 22.70 -1.34 4.08
N GLN A 125 23.99 -1.63 4.22
CA GLN A 125 24.48 -2.88 4.82
C GLN A 125 24.04 -3.04 6.28
N TYR A 126 24.04 -1.95 7.05
CA TYR A 126 23.54 -1.97 8.42
C TYR A 126 22.03 -2.29 8.49
N ILE A 127 21.23 -1.69 7.62
CA ILE A 127 19.77 -1.94 7.56
C ILE A 127 19.47 -3.40 7.19
N ILE A 128 20.22 -3.96 6.23
CA ILE A 128 20.00 -5.34 5.78
C ILE A 128 20.39 -6.36 6.85
N HIS A 129 21.54 -6.17 7.49
CA HIS A 129 22.15 -7.24 8.30
C HIS A 129 22.04 -7.06 9.82
N ASN A 130 21.95 -5.81 10.32
CA ASN A 130 22.06 -5.52 11.75
C ASN A 130 20.82 -4.90 12.36
N LEU A 131 19.95 -4.28 11.55
CA LEU A 131 18.74 -3.67 12.06
C LEU A 131 17.70 -4.74 12.38
N THR A 132 17.45 -4.96 13.66
CA THR A 132 16.36 -5.78 14.17
C THR A 132 15.32 -4.92 14.88
N VAL A 133 14.05 -5.30 14.75
CA VAL A 133 12.93 -4.63 15.41
C VAL A 133 12.16 -5.65 16.24
N PRO A 134 11.88 -5.35 17.53
CA PRO A 134 11.06 -6.23 18.35
C PRO A 134 9.58 -6.11 17.94
N ILE A 135 8.96 -7.26 17.69
CA ILE A 135 7.55 -7.38 17.31
C ILE A 135 6.88 -8.37 18.27
N ASP A 136 5.80 -7.94 18.91
CA ASP A 136 4.95 -8.84 19.70
C ASP A 136 3.94 -9.54 18.77
N HIS A 137 4.07 -10.86 18.66
CA HIS A 137 3.16 -11.69 17.91
C HIS A 137 2.69 -12.87 18.77
N ASN A 138 1.37 -12.94 19.03
CA ASN A 138 0.74 -13.95 19.88
C ASN A 138 1.30 -14.00 21.32
N GLY A 139 1.63 -12.85 21.91
CA GLY A 139 2.13 -12.73 23.28
C GLY A 139 3.58 -13.20 23.45
N LYS A 140 4.33 -13.25 22.35
CA LYS A 140 5.76 -13.53 22.31
C LYS A 140 6.45 -12.43 21.53
N GLU A 141 7.52 -11.90 22.11
CA GLU A 141 8.35 -10.90 21.47
C GLU A 141 9.39 -11.61 20.59
N TYR A 142 9.42 -11.25 19.31
CA TYR A 142 10.39 -11.71 18.33
C TYR A 142 11.23 -10.54 17.86
N GLU A 143 12.53 -10.71 17.75
CA GLU A 143 13.39 -9.78 17.02
C GLU A 143 13.40 -10.17 15.55
N ILE A 144 12.90 -9.29 14.70
CA ILE A 144 12.75 -9.53 13.27
C ILE A 144 13.64 -8.55 12.51
N GLY A 145 14.49 -9.08 11.64
CA GLY A 145 15.34 -8.30 10.74
C GLY A 145 14.75 -8.17 9.34
N PHE A 146 15.44 -7.41 8.47
CA PHE A 146 15.04 -7.30 7.06
C PHE A 146 15.08 -8.65 6.35
N LEU A 147 16.11 -9.47 6.63
CA LEU A 147 16.30 -10.77 5.98
C LEU A 147 15.21 -11.81 6.33
N ASP A 148 14.49 -11.60 7.43
CA ASP A 148 13.41 -12.49 7.85
C ASP A 148 12.07 -12.17 7.17
N LEU A 149 11.92 -10.95 6.63
CA LEU A 149 10.68 -10.44 6.02
C LEU A 149 10.77 -10.22 4.51
N CYS A 150 11.98 -10.20 3.95
CA CYS A 150 12.18 -9.89 2.55
C CYS A 150 11.58 -10.96 1.64
N MET A 151 10.92 -10.52 0.57
CA MET A 151 10.48 -11.44 -0.48
C MET A 151 11.70 -12.00 -1.21
N SER A 152 11.79 -13.32 -1.28
CA SER A 152 12.84 -14.02 -2.01
C SER A 152 12.42 -14.30 -3.46
N TYR A 153 13.35 -14.14 -4.39
CA TYR A 153 13.24 -14.69 -5.74
C TYR A 153 14.51 -15.49 -6.02
N ASP A 154 14.38 -16.72 -6.50
CA ASP A 154 15.51 -17.65 -6.70
C ASP A 154 16.41 -17.78 -5.44
N TRP A 155 15.77 -17.96 -4.28
CA TRP A 155 16.44 -18.07 -2.96
C TRP A 155 17.31 -16.88 -2.57
N LYS A 156 17.12 -15.72 -3.20
CA LYS A 156 17.82 -14.47 -2.88
C LYS A 156 16.81 -13.39 -2.56
N CYS A 157 17.03 -12.67 -1.47
CA CYS A 157 16.25 -11.48 -1.20
C CYS A 157 16.60 -10.37 -2.17
N TYR A 158 15.58 -9.66 -2.64
CA TYR A 158 15.78 -8.51 -3.51
C TYR A 158 16.32 -7.34 -2.68
N LEU A 159 17.53 -6.88 -3.02
CA LEU A 159 18.24 -5.82 -2.31
C LEU A 159 18.33 -4.56 -3.17
N ASN A 160 18.77 -3.46 -2.55
CA ASN A 160 19.01 -2.22 -3.27
C ASN A 160 20.33 -2.25 -4.07
N ASP A 161 20.30 -2.93 -5.22
CA ASP A 161 21.43 -3.04 -6.14
C ASP A 161 21.79 -1.69 -6.80
N HIS A 162 20.90 -0.69 -6.72
CA HIS A 162 21.14 0.63 -7.28
C HIS A 162 22.26 1.39 -6.56
N VAL A 163 22.54 1.09 -5.29
CA VAL A 163 23.68 1.72 -4.58
C VAL A 163 25.00 1.34 -5.24
N ILE A 164 25.13 0.09 -5.69
CA ILE A 164 26.28 -0.39 -6.45
C ILE A 164 26.35 0.32 -7.80
N MET A 165 25.20 0.55 -8.45
CA MET A 165 25.11 1.27 -9.72
C MET A 165 25.67 2.71 -9.65
N LEU A 166 25.55 3.36 -8.50
CA LEU A 166 26.04 4.73 -8.31
C LEU A 166 27.55 4.80 -8.06
N MET A 167 28.21 3.67 -7.75
CA MET A 167 29.63 3.66 -7.43
C MET A 167 30.52 4.04 -8.64
N PRO A 168 31.67 4.67 -8.41
CA PRO A 168 32.59 5.02 -9.49
C PRO A 168 33.14 3.76 -10.19
N LYS A 169 33.29 3.83 -11.52
CA LYS A 169 33.76 2.72 -12.40
C LYS A 169 35.01 1.99 -11.91
N THR A 170 35.90 2.67 -11.18
CA THR A 170 37.10 2.07 -10.59
C THR A 170 36.79 0.94 -9.61
N LYS A 171 35.66 0.98 -8.90
CA LYS A 171 35.21 -0.10 -8.02
C LYS A 171 34.53 -1.27 -8.76
N TRP A 172 34.12 -1.08 -10.02
CA TRP A 172 33.46 -2.12 -10.83
C TRP A 172 34.42 -3.15 -11.41
N HIS A 173 35.72 -2.93 -11.31
CA HIS A 173 36.71 -3.85 -11.90
C HIS A 173 36.61 -5.29 -11.37
N ASN A 174 36.11 -5.49 -10.14
CA ASN A 174 35.82 -6.83 -9.61
C ASN A 174 34.46 -7.40 -10.05
N LEU A 175 33.52 -6.55 -10.45
CA LEU A 175 32.18 -6.92 -10.93
C LEU A 175 32.17 -7.37 -12.39
N GLN A 176 33.20 -7.06 -13.18
CA GLN A 176 33.32 -7.56 -14.56
C GLN A 176 33.34 -9.10 -14.62
N GLY A 177 33.92 -9.76 -13.62
CA GLY A 177 33.88 -11.22 -13.48
C GLY A 177 32.48 -11.73 -13.16
N GLN A 178 31.82 -11.14 -12.15
CA GLN A 178 30.45 -11.52 -11.77
C GLN A 178 29.42 -11.23 -12.86
N LEU A 179 29.58 -10.13 -13.62
CA LEU A 179 28.75 -9.81 -14.79
C LEU A 179 29.01 -10.78 -15.95
N ALA A 180 30.25 -11.24 -16.14
CA ALA A 180 30.57 -12.24 -17.14
C ALA A 180 30.00 -13.62 -16.77
N ASP A 181 30.07 -14.00 -15.49
CA ASP A 181 29.46 -15.24 -14.98
C ASP A 181 27.93 -15.18 -15.08
N PHE A 182 27.31 -14.05 -14.73
CA PHE A 182 25.87 -13.83 -14.88
C PHE A 182 25.43 -13.85 -16.35
N ALA A 183 26.19 -13.22 -17.25
CA ALA A 183 25.91 -13.26 -18.69
C ALA A 183 26.09 -14.67 -19.27
N LYS A 184 27.03 -15.45 -18.74
CA LYS A 184 27.25 -16.85 -19.11
C LYS A 184 26.09 -17.73 -18.65
N ASP A 185 25.62 -17.58 -17.42
CA ASP A 185 24.45 -18.31 -16.90
C ASP A 185 23.19 -18.04 -17.74
N ILE A 186 22.95 -16.78 -18.13
CA ILE A 186 21.84 -16.43 -19.03
C ILE A 186 21.98 -17.13 -20.38
N ILE A 187 23.18 -17.15 -20.98
CA ILE A 187 23.40 -17.82 -22.26
C ILE A 187 23.18 -19.34 -22.13
N GLU A 188 23.67 -19.94 -21.06
CA GLU A 188 23.55 -21.38 -20.84
C GLU A 188 22.12 -21.82 -20.50
N GLN A 189 21.34 -21.04 -19.76
CA GLN A 189 19.94 -21.37 -19.45
C GLN A 189 18.97 -21.01 -20.56
N GLU A 190 19.06 -19.80 -21.15
CA GLU A 190 18.04 -19.28 -22.06
C GLU A 190 18.35 -19.58 -23.54
N VAL A 191 19.62 -19.55 -23.93
CA VAL A 191 20.01 -19.71 -25.35
C VAL A 191 20.19 -21.18 -25.72
N SER A 192 20.60 -22.04 -24.79
CA SER A 192 20.73 -23.47 -25.04
C SER A 192 19.37 -24.18 -25.17
N HIS A 193 18.33 -23.68 -24.49
CA HIS A 193 16.98 -24.22 -24.59
C HIS A 193 16.23 -23.81 -25.86
N MET A 194 16.73 -22.82 -26.61
CA MET A 194 16.17 -22.39 -27.90
C MET A 194 16.81 -23.07 -29.13
N ARG A 195 17.69 -24.07 -28.94
CA ARG A 195 18.29 -24.84 -30.06
C ARG A 195 17.77 -26.27 -30.12
#